data_AF-A0A850DHX8-F1
#
_entry.id   AF-A0A850DHX8-F1
#
_cell.length_a   1.000
_cell.length_b   1.000
_cell.length_c   1.000
_cell.angle_alpha   90.00
_cell.angle_beta   90.00
_cell.angle_gamma   90.00
#
_symmetry.space_group_name_H-M   'P 1'
#
loop_
_entity.id
_entity.type
_entity.pdbx_description
1 polymer ?
#
loop_
_entity_poly.entity_id
_entity_poly.type
_entity_poly.pdbx_seq_one_letter_code
_entity_poly.pdbx_strand_id
1 'polypeptide(L)'
;MGAMSPWHWAIVVLVLVLLFGSKRLPDAARGLGRSLRIFKSEVSKLQDDGKPAQPAPPQQLPPGQQSGAVAQPHETAAQAPQPHETGPQTPSSTPPQA
;
A
#
# COMPACT_ATOMS: atom_id res chain seq x y z
N MET A 1 -42.83 15.82 11.07
CA MET A 1 -41.40 16.13 11.31
C MET A 1 -40.59 14.84 11.30
N GLY A 2 -40.38 14.24 10.12
CA GLY A 2 -39.92 12.85 9.93
C GLY A 2 -38.45 12.68 9.55
N ALA A 3 -37.60 13.67 9.84
CA ALA A 3 -36.19 13.70 9.42
C ALA A 3 -35.27 12.69 10.15
N MET A 4 -35.82 11.89 11.07
CA MET A 4 -35.06 10.96 11.92
C MET A 4 -35.44 9.49 11.70
N SER A 5 -36.04 9.14 10.57
CA SER A 5 -36.29 7.73 10.26
C SER A 5 -35.08 7.14 9.54
N PRO A 6 -34.38 6.14 10.12
CA PRO A 6 -33.27 5.43 9.46
C PRO A 6 -33.65 4.90 8.07
N TRP A 7 -34.95 4.71 7.83
CA TRP A 7 -35.52 4.31 6.56
C TRP A 7 -35.17 5.26 5.39
N HIS A 8 -35.13 6.57 5.63
CA HIS A 8 -34.74 7.54 4.59
C HIS A 8 -33.28 7.38 4.20
N TRP A 9 -32.38 7.22 5.18
CA TRP A 9 -30.96 7.02 4.94
C TRP A 9 -30.69 5.72 4.16
N ALA A 10 -31.42 4.65 4.44
CA ALA A 10 -31.32 3.41 3.69
C ALA A 10 -31.66 3.61 2.19
N ILE A 11 -32.71 4.38 1.89
CA ILE A 11 -33.10 4.70 0.50
C ILE A 11 -32.02 5.54 -0.19
N VAL A 12 -31.47 6.55 0.50
CA VAL A 12 -30.39 7.40 -0.07
C VAL A 12 -29.15 6.57 -0.38
N VAL A 13 -28.72 5.71 0.54
CA VAL A 13 -27.57 4.81 0.32
C VAL A 13 -27.84 3.85 -0.83
N LEU A 14 -29.06 3.30 -0.93
CA LEU A 14 -29.46 2.42 -2.01
C LEU A 14 -29.35 3.12 -3.37
N VAL A 15 -29.87 4.34 -3.50
CA VAL A 15 -29.76 5.13 -4.73
C VAL A 15 -28.30 5.45 -5.06
N LEU A 16 -27.49 5.79 -4.07
CA LEU A 16 -26.06 6.06 -4.24
C LEU A 16 -25.29 4.83 -4.74
N VAL A 17 -25.60 3.64 -4.20
CA VAL A 17 -25.02 2.37 -4.64
C VAL A 17 -25.48 2.01 -6.05
N LEU A 18 -26.72 2.30 -6.43
CA LEU A 18 -27.21 2.07 -7.79
C LEU A 18 -26.51 2.99 -8.81
N LEU A 19 -26.26 4.25 -8.45
CA LEU A 19 -25.66 5.23 -9.35
C LEU A 19 -24.14 5.08 -9.49
N PHE A 20 -23.45 4.84 -8.37
CA PHE A 20 -21.99 4.65 -8.35
C PHE A 20 -21.57 3.19 -8.58
N GLY A 21 -22.46 2.24 -8.33
CA GLY A 21 -22.21 0.80 -8.42
C GLY A 21 -21.69 0.18 -7.11
N SER A 22 -22.02 -1.10 -6.91
CA SER A 22 -21.70 -1.87 -5.69
C SER A 22 -20.20 -2.05 -5.41
N LYS A 23 -19.33 -1.94 -6.41
CA LYS A 23 -17.86 -2.00 -6.22
C LYS A 23 -17.21 -0.65 -5.94
N ARG A 24 -17.76 0.48 -6.42
CA ARG A 24 -17.10 1.79 -6.32
C ARG A 24 -17.29 2.46 -4.97
N LEU A 25 -18.47 2.31 -4.37
CA LEU A 25 -18.75 2.85 -3.04
C LEU A 25 -17.82 2.27 -1.94
N PRO A 26 -17.69 0.93 -1.79
CA PRO A 26 -16.82 0.37 -0.77
C PRO A 26 -15.33 0.58 -1.08
N ASP A 27 -14.94 0.63 -2.34
CA ASP A 27 -13.56 0.87 -2.75
C ASP A 27 -13.12 2.31 -2.44
N ALA A 28 -13.95 3.30 -2.79
CA ALA A 28 -13.73 4.70 -2.44
C ALA A 28 -13.77 4.93 -0.93
N ALA A 29 -14.73 4.32 -0.21
CA ALA A 29 -14.79 4.39 1.24
C ALA A 29 -13.54 3.79 1.91
N ARG A 30 -12.98 2.71 1.36
CA ARG A 30 -11.71 2.12 1.84
C ARG A 30 -10.50 3.00 1.57
N GLY A 31 -10.46 3.73 0.45
CA GLY A 31 -9.43 4.71 0.16
C GLY A 31 -9.50 5.91 1.11
N LEU A 32 -10.68 6.52 1.22
CA LEU A 32 -10.95 7.67 2.08
C LEU A 32 -10.78 7.33 3.56
N GLY A 33 -11.23 6.16 4.00
CA GLY A 33 -11.09 5.71 5.39
C GLY A 33 -9.62 5.54 5.82
N ARG A 34 -8.74 5.12 4.90
CA ARG A 34 -7.29 5.04 5.18
C ARG A 34 -6.68 6.43 5.36
N SER A 35 -7.00 7.42 4.51
CA SER A 35 -6.45 8.77 4.67
C SER A 35 -7.01 9.47 5.92
N LEU A 36 -8.30 9.31 6.20
CA LEU A 36 -8.92 9.83 7.42
C LEU A 36 -8.33 9.21 8.68
N ARG A 37 -7.95 7.92 8.66
CA ARG A 37 -7.33 7.28 9.82
C ARG A 37 -5.93 7.82 10.10
N ILE A 38 -5.13 8.05 9.06
CA ILE A 38 -3.78 8.64 9.21
C ILE A 38 -3.94 10.06 9.78
N PHE A 39 -4.79 10.87 9.15
CA PHE A 39 -5.09 12.22 9.61
C PHE A 39 -5.61 12.25 11.06
N LYS A 40 -6.55 11.36 11.40
CA LYS A 40 -7.06 11.20 12.78
C LYS A 40 -5.95 10.87 13.77
N SER A 41 -5.00 10.03 13.38
CA SER A 41 -3.89 9.60 14.25
C SER A 41 -2.88 10.73 14.47
N GLU A 42 -2.59 11.52 13.43
CA GLU A 42 -1.74 12.71 13.52
C GLU A 42 -2.42 13.79 14.37
N VAL A 43 -3.69 14.08 14.11
CA VAL A 43 -4.50 15.04 14.88
C VAL A 43 -4.71 14.59 16.33
N SER A 44 -4.88 13.29 16.58
CA SER A 44 -4.93 12.76 17.95
C SER A 44 -3.60 12.91 18.66
N LYS A 45 -2.46 12.65 18.01
CA LYS A 45 -1.13 12.88 18.62
C LYS A 45 -0.93 14.35 19.02
N LEU A 46 -1.34 15.28 18.17
CA LEU A 46 -1.32 16.72 18.46
C LEU A 46 -2.20 17.10 19.67
N GLN A 47 -3.28 16.35 19.92
CA GLN A 47 -4.15 16.55 21.09
C GLN A 47 -3.67 15.78 22.34
N ASP A 48 -2.97 14.66 22.17
CA ASP A 48 -2.54 13.74 23.24
C ASP A 48 -1.13 14.01 23.79
N ASP A 49 -0.39 15.01 23.29
CA ASP A 49 0.91 15.47 23.83
C ASP A 49 0.84 15.95 25.32
N GLY A 50 -0.28 15.74 26.02
CA GLY A 50 -0.46 15.93 27.46
C GLY A 50 -0.88 14.68 28.27
N LYS A 51 -0.96 13.46 27.70
CA LYS A 51 -1.34 12.24 28.45
C LYS A 51 -0.65 10.98 27.86
N PRO A 52 -0.15 10.02 28.68
CA PRO A 52 0.51 8.82 28.14
C PRO A 52 -0.50 7.91 27.40
N ALA A 53 -0.29 7.72 26.10
CA ALA A 53 -1.10 6.84 25.26
C ALA A 53 -0.77 5.36 25.52
N GLN A 54 -1.80 4.55 25.74
CA GLN A 54 -1.70 3.10 25.98
C GLN A 54 -1.53 2.34 24.63
N PRO A 55 -0.72 1.25 24.57
CA PRO A 55 -0.43 0.56 23.31
C PRO A 55 -1.70 -0.08 22.72
N ALA A 56 -2.07 0.32 21.51
CA ALA A 56 -3.13 -0.34 20.76
C ALA A 56 -2.63 -1.71 20.22
N PRO A 57 -3.42 -2.79 20.35
CA PRO A 57 -3.03 -4.11 19.88
C PRO A 57 -2.85 -4.16 18.36
N PRO A 58 -1.95 -5.01 17.84
CA PRO A 58 -1.69 -5.15 16.41
C PRO A 58 -2.95 -5.59 15.67
N GLN A 59 -3.51 -4.67 14.89
CA GLN A 59 -4.66 -4.93 14.02
C GLN A 59 -4.17 -5.75 12.82
N GLN A 60 -4.46 -7.06 12.85
CA GLN A 60 -4.22 -7.97 11.74
C GLN A 60 -4.97 -7.46 10.49
N LEU A 61 -4.22 -7.21 9.44
CA LEU A 61 -4.73 -6.82 8.13
C LEU A 61 -5.50 -8.01 7.53
N PRO A 62 -6.76 -7.83 7.07
CA PRO A 62 -7.46 -8.86 6.31
C PRO A 62 -6.66 -9.24 5.05
N PRO A 63 -6.42 -10.54 4.79
CA PRO A 63 -5.76 -11.00 3.57
C PRO A 63 -6.65 -10.63 2.38
N GLY A 64 -6.22 -9.64 1.60
CA GLY A 64 -7.02 -9.10 0.48
C GLY A 64 -6.76 -7.63 0.13
N GLN A 65 -5.92 -6.91 0.89
CA GLN A 65 -5.54 -5.53 0.55
C GLN A 65 -4.18 -5.40 -0.17
N GLN A 66 -3.68 -6.49 -0.75
CA GLN A 66 -2.61 -6.44 -1.76
C GLN A 66 -3.21 -6.61 -3.15
N SER A 67 -3.90 -5.58 -3.63
CA SER A 67 -4.15 -5.43 -5.07
C SER A 67 -3.60 -4.06 -5.45
N GLY A 68 -2.35 -4.05 -5.89
CA GLY A 68 -1.64 -2.82 -6.28
C GLY A 68 -0.12 -2.87 -6.30
N ALA A 69 0.54 -3.95 -5.87
CA ALA A 69 2.00 -4.08 -6.00
C ALA A 69 2.44 -5.54 -6.10
N VAL A 70 2.38 -6.11 -7.31
CA VAL A 70 3.26 -7.20 -7.77
C VAL A 70 3.72 -6.88 -9.19
N ALA A 71 4.50 -5.80 -9.32
CA ALA A 71 5.68 -5.87 -10.17
C ALA A 71 6.83 -6.01 -9.16
N GLN A 72 7.13 -7.26 -8.79
CA GLN A 72 8.31 -7.61 -8.01
C GLN A 72 9.51 -7.61 -8.96
N PRO A 73 10.49 -6.73 -8.78
CA PRO A 73 11.84 -6.92 -9.29
C PRO A 73 12.58 -7.79 -8.27
N HIS A 74 12.63 -9.09 -8.52
CA HIS A 74 13.63 -9.98 -7.93
C HIS A 74 13.70 -11.28 -8.73
N GLU A 75 14.41 -11.22 -9.84
CA GLU A 75 15.27 -12.34 -10.20
C GLU A 75 16.67 -11.97 -9.74
N THR A 76 17.03 -12.54 -8.58
CA THR A 76 18.37 -12.57 -8.03
C THR A 76 19.30 -13.21 -9.05
N ALA A 77 20.20 -12.39 -9.57
CA ALA A 77 21.52 -12.84 -9.94
C ALA A 77 22.15 -13.55 -8.73
N ALA A 78 22.21 -14.88 -8.76
CA ALA A 78 23.36 -15.69 -8.35
C ALA A 78 23.06 -17.21 -8.41
N GLN A 79 24.00 -17.94 -9.02
CA GLN A 79 24.25 -19.40 -8.92
C GLN A 79 23.69 -20.30 -10.02
N ALA A 80 24.20 -20.11 -11.25
CA ALA A 80 24.61 -21.26 -12.05
C ALA A 80 25.87 -21.88 -11.41
N PRO A 81 25.98 -23.21 -11.29
CA PRO A 81 27.19 -23.86 -10.81
C PRO A 81 28.39 -23.42 -11.66
N GLN A 82 29.41 -22.83 -11.04
CA GLN A 82 30.73 -22.69 -11.66
C GLN A 82 31.59 -23.90 -11.27
N PRO A 83 31.92 -24.77 -12.24
CA PRO A 83 33.16 -25.50 -12.24
C PRO A 83 34.17 -24.76 -13.14
N HIS A 84 35.17 -24.14 -12.51
CA HIS A 84 36.60 -24.13 -12.87
C HIS A 84 36.98 -24.29 -14.37
N GLU A 85 37.77 -23.34 -14.91
CA GLU A 85 39.21 -23.54 -15.23
C GLU A 85 39.82 -22.34 -16.02
N THR A 86 40.82 -21.70 -15.38
CA THR A 86 42.11 -21.17 -15.91
C THR A 86 42.15 -20.26 -17.17
N GLY A 87 42.59 -19.00 -16.98
CA GLY A 87 42.86 -17.99 -18.04
C GLY A 87 44.01 -18.33 -19.02
N PRO A 88 44.38 -17.44 -19.97
CA PRO A 88 44.87 -16.09 -19.66
C PRO A 88 44.34 -14.94 -20.54
N GLN A 89 44.38 -13.77 -19.95
CA GLN A 89 44.00 -12.46 -20.48
C GLN A 89 45.06 -11.94 -21.46
N THR A 90 44.67 -11.51 -22.66
CA THR A 90 45.52 -10.66 -23.52
C THR A 90 45.08 -9.20 -23.38
N PRO A 91 45.89 -8.33 -22.75
CA PRO A 91 45.58 -6.92 -22.59
C PRO A 91 45.94 -6.16 -23.88
N SER A 92 44.97 -5.55 -24.54
CA SER A 92 45.23 -4.58 -25.60
C SER A 92 45.23 -3.16 -25.03
N SER A 93 46.33 -2.77 -24.39
CA SER A 93 46.68 -1.37 -24.12
C SER A 93 47.80 -0.92 -25.06
N THR A 94 47.50 0.16 -25.79
CA THR A 94 48.35 0.98 -26.68
C THR A 94 49.74 1.29 -26.15
N PRO A 95 50.73 1.44 -27.05
CA PRO A 95 51.71 2.52 -26.88
C PRO A 95 51.90 3.38 -28.16
N PRO A 96 52.39 4.64 -28.01
CA PRO A 96 52.55 5.64 -29.06
C PRO A 96 53.92 5.52 -29.78
N GLN A 97 54.04 6.28 -30.88
CA GLN A 97 55.25 6.76 -31.58
C GLN A 97 55.56 6.13 -32.95
N ALA A 98 55.30 6.93 -33.99
CA ALA A 98 56.27 7.31 -35.03
C ALA A 98 56.00 8.76 -35.43
#